data_AF-A0A969F0R1-F1
#
_entry.id   AF-A0A969F0R1-F1
#
_cell.length_a   1.000
_cell.length_b   1.000
_cell.length_c   1.000
_cell.angle_alpha   90.00
_cell.angle_beta   90.00
_cell.angle_gamma   90.00
#
_symmetry.space_group_name_H-M   'P 1'
#
loop_
_entity.id
_entity.type
_entity.pdbx_description
1 polymer ?
#
loop_
_entity_poly.entity_id
_entity_poly.type
_entity_poly.pdbx_seq_one_letter_code
_entity_poly.pdbx_strand_id
1 'polypeptide(L)' 'MKLHVTRDAAASTLAAADWLARRLVAPGTRNVMLAGGNTPLDLYAEIARRRLPLTHLHAFALDEYLGIPEHEPRNCAR' A
#
# COMPACT_ATOMS: atom_id res chain seq x y z
N MET A 1 -10.35 -16.49 -9.37
CA MET A 1 -9.44 -15.39 -9.78
C MET A 1 -10.26 -14.35 -10.52
N LYS A 2 -10.18 -13.07 -10.15
CA LYS A 2 -10.82 -11.95 -10.86
C LYS A 2 -9.74 -11.03 -11.41
N LEU A 3 -9.66 -10.90 -12.73
CA LEU A 3 -8.69 -10.05 -13.41
C LEU A 3 -9.35 -8.70 -13.76
N HIS A 4 -8.66 -7.60 -13.48
CA HIS A 4 -9.05 -6.26 -13.92
C HIS A 4 -7.90 -5.70 -14.75
N VAL A 5 -8.15 -5.47 -16.04
CA VAL A 5 -7.19 -4.85 -16.96
C VAL A 5 -7.61 -3.41 -17.18
N THR A 6 -6.69 -2.48 -17.03
CA THR A 6 -6.92 -1.06 -17.34
C THR A 6 -6.01 -0.64 -18.50
N ARG A 7 -6.20 0.60 -18.98
CA ARG A 7 -5.46 1.13 -20.13
C ARG A 7 -3.96 1.28 -19.84
N ASP A 8 -3.61 1.73 -18.64
CA ASP A 8 -2.26 2.13 -18.27
C ASP A 8 -2.02 2.02 -16.76
N ALA A 9 -0.79 2.30 -16.33
CA ALA A 9 -0.42 2.23 -14.92
C ALA A 9 -1.18 3.23 -14.06
N ALA A 10 -1.43 4.45 -14.55
CA ALA A 10 -2.13 5.49 -13.80
C ALA A 10 -3.60 5.10 -13.54
N ALA A 11 -4.29 4.58 -14.55
CA ALA A 11 -5.64 4.05 -14.42
C ALA A 11 -5.69 2.86 -13.45
N SER A 12 -4.69 1.98 -13.50
CA SER A 12 -4.56 0.86 -12.55
C SER A 12 -4.40 1.36 -11.11
N THR A 13 -3.53 2.35 -10.91
CA THR A 13 -3.26 2.97 -9.61
C THR A 13 -4.52 3.60 -9.01
N LEU A 14 -5.27 4.39 -9.79
CA LEU A 14 -6.50 5.03 -9.30
C LEU A 14 -7.58 3.99 -8.95
N ALA A 15 -7.78 2.99 -9.80
CA ALA A 15 -8.73 1.91 -9.55
C ALA A 15 -8.35 1.10 -8.29
N ALA A 16 -7.06 0.81 -8.11
CA ALA A 16 -6.53 0.14 -6.93
C ALA A 16 -6.69 1.00 -5.66
N ALA A 17 -6.40 2.30 -5.74
CA ALA A 17 -6.54 3.23 -4.63
C ALA A 17 -8.00 3.32 -4.15
N ASP A 18 -8.96 3.40 -5.07
CA ASP A 18 -10.39 3.37 -4.74
C ASP A 18 -10.79 2.06 -4.07
N TRP A 19 -10.31 0.95 -4.59
CA TRP A 19 -10.61 -0.37 -4.06
C TRP A 19 -10.02 -0.59 -2.66
N LEU A 20 -8.79 -0.13 -2.45
CA LEU A 20 -8.05 -0.28 -1.20
C LEU A 20 -8.57 0.67 -0.12
N ALA A 21 -8.82 1.94 -0.45
CA ALA A 21 -9.32 2.95 0.50
C ALA A 21 -10.57 2.46 1.25
N ARG A 22 -11.54 1.89 0.52
CA ARG A 22 -12.77 1.34 1.13
C ARG A 22 -12.52 0.22 2.14
N ARG A 23 -11.45 -0.55 1.96
CA ARG A 23 -11.09 -1.66 2.85
C ARG A 23 -10.28 -1.18 4.04
N LEU A 24 -9.37 -0.23 3.83
CA LEU A 24 -8.56 0.34 4.91
C LEU A 24 -9.40 1.05 5.97
N VAL A 25 -10.55 1.63 5.61
CA VAL A 25 -11.45 2.30 6.57
C VAL A 25 -12.52 1.37 7.16
N ALA A 26 -12.61 0.13 6.70
CA ALA A 26 -13.63 -0.79 7.18
C ALA A 26 -13.30 -1.20 8.63
N PRO A 27 -14.24 -1.12 9.59
CA PRO A 27 -13.95 -1.39 11.02
C PRO A 27 -13.38 -2.77 11.34
N GLY A 28 -13.62 -3.75 10.47
CA GLY A 28 -13.11 -5.11 10.57
C GLY A 28 -11.68 -5.28 10.07
N THR A 29 -11.15 -4.32 9.31
CA THR A 29 -9.75 -4.32 8.87
C THR A 29 -8.90 -3.76 10.00
N ARG A 30 -8.00 -4.58 10.55
CA ARG A 30 -7.06 -4.17 11.60
C ARG A 30 -5.62 -4.32 11.19
N ASN A 31 -5.35 -5.16 10.20
CA ASN A 31 -4.02 -5.57 9.81
C ASN A 31 -3.88 -5.36 8.30
N VAL A 32 -2.81 -4.70 7.86
CA VAL A 32 -2.48 -4.50 6.46
C VAL A 32 -1.02 -4.82 6.19
N MET A 33 -0.80 -5.73 5.23
CA MET A 33 0.53 -6.04 4.72
C MET A 33 0.82 -5.15 3.51
N LEU A 34 1.98 -4.49 3.50
CA LEU A 34 2.38 -3.55 2.45
C LEU A 34 3.61 -4.10 1.72
N ALA A 35 3.60 -3.98 0.39
CA ALA A 35 4.72 -4.43 -0.44
C ALA A 35 5.67 -3.26 -0.69
N GLY A 36 6.96 -3.55 -0.77
CA GLY A 36 7.96 -2.62 -1.30
C GLY A 36 7.94 -2.52 -2.83
N GLY A 37 8.96 -1.87 -3.38
CA GLY A 37 9.17 -1.72 -4.83
C GLY A 37 8.41 -0.55 -5.46
N ASN A 38 8.57 -0.39 -6.78
CA ASN A 38 8.10 0.81 -7.49
C ASN A 38 6.60 0.81 -7.78
N THR A 39 6.01 -0.35 -8.09
CA THR A 39 4.59 -0.46 -8.45
C THR A 39 3.64 0.13 -7.40
N PRO A 40 3.81 -0.11 -6.08
CA PRO A 40 2.89 0.45 -5.10
C PRO A 40 3.17 1.91 -4.69
N LEU A 41 4.28 2.54 -5.11
CA LEU A 41 4.61 3.90 -4.67
C LEU A 41 3.54 4.93 -5.05
N ASP A 42 3.10 4.95 -6.30
CA ASP A 42 2.05 5.86 -6.75
C ASP A 42 0.71 5.56 -6.07
N LEU A 43 0.42 4.29 -5.81
CA LEU A 43 -0.75 3.86 -5.05
C LEU A 43 -0.72 4.40 -3.61
N TYR A 44 0.42 4.30 -2.93
CA TYR A 44 0.58 4.82 -1.58
C TYR A 44 0.49 6.35 -1.55
N ALA A 45 1.03 7.04 -2.55
CA ALA A 45 0.85 8.48 -2.71
C ALA A 45 -0.63 8.87 -2.88
N GLU A 46 -1.41 8.12 -3.68
CA GLU A 46 -2.86 8.32 -3.81
C GLU A 46 -3.60 8.11 -2.48
N ILE A 47 -3.27 7.05 -1.74
CA ILE A 47 -3.90 6.78 -0.43
C ILE A 47 -3.56 7.87 0.59
N ALA A 48 -2.29 8.29 0.66
CA ALA A 48 -1.84 9.34 1.57
C ALA A 48 -2.56 10.68 1.30
N ARG A 49 -2.75 11.04 0.03
CA ARG A 49 -3.48 12.25 -0.37
C ARG A 49 -4.94 12.28 0.09
N ARG A 50 -5.56 11.12 0.29
CA ARG A 50 -6.96 11.01 0.76
C ARG A 50 -7.14 11.27 2.26
N ARG A 51 -6.06 11.31 3.05
CA ARG A 51 -6.09 11.58 4.50
C ARG A 51 -7.14 10.74 5.26
N LEU A 52 -7.17 9.44 4.97
CA LEU A 52 -8.14 8.50 5.55
C LEU A 52 -7.90 8.28 7.06
N PRO A 53 -8.93 7.98 7.86
CA PRO A 53 -8.79 7.69 9.29
C PRO A 53 -8.25 6.27 9.52
N LEU A 54 -6.92 6.10 9.44
CA LEU A 54 -6.25 4.79 9.46
C LEU A 54 -5.57 4.43 10.77
N THR A 55 -5.78 5.21 11.85
CA THR A 55 -5.14 5.00 13.16
C THR A 55 -5.47 3.67 13.83
N HIS A 56 -6.49 2.97 13.32
CA HIS A 56 -6.93 1.67 13.80
C HIS A 56 -6.21 0.48 13.14
N LEU A 57 -5.31 0.76 12.18
CA LEU A 57 -4.58 -0.25 11.43
C LEU A 57 -3.18 -0.50 12.01
N HIS A 58 -2.78 -1.77 12.01
CA HIS A 58 -1.42 -2.24 12.16
C HIS A 58 -0.87 -2.55 10.76
N ALA A 59 0.19 -1.83 10.36
CA ALA A 59 0.86 -2.03 9.09
C ALA A 59 2.16 -2.83 9.28
N PHE A 60 2.45 -3.73 8.35
CA PHE A 60 3.67 -4.52 8.31
C PHE A 60 4.14 -4.69 6.87
N ALA A 61 5.46 -4.76 6.67
CA ALA A 61 6.03 -5.05 5.35
C ALA A 61 5.77 -6.52 4.97
N LEU A 62 5.59 -6.78 3.68
CA LEU A 62 5.45 -8.12 3.10
C LEU A 62 6.72 -8.95 3.29
N ASP A 63 7.85 -8.30 3.11
CA ASP A 63 9.19 -8.86 3.14
C ASP A 63 10.21 -7.78 3.53
N GLU A 64 11.40 -8.22 3.94
CA GLU A 64 12.52 -7.34 4.27
C GLU A 64 13.85 -8.04 3.98
N TYR A 65 14.84 -7.25 3.57
CA TYR A 65 16.20 -7.69 3.39
C TYR A 65 16.90 -7.90 4.74
N LEU A 66 17.49 -9.08 4.93
CA LEU A 66 18.27 -9.37 6.14
C LEU A 66 19.62 -8.65 6.10
N GLY A 67 20.00 -8.05 7.22
CA GLY A 67 21.30 -7.38 7.39
C GLY A 67 21.36 -5.95 6.87
N ILE A 68 20.23 -5.39 6.42
CA ILE A 68 20.11 -3.99 6.00
C ILE A 68 19.79 -3.10 7.22
N PRO A 69 20.62 -2.09 7.53
CA PRO A 69 20.32 -1.14 8.61
C PRO A 69 19.03 -0.37 8.36
N GLU A 70 18.35 0.03 9.42
CA GLU A 70 17.05 0.72 9.33
C GLU A 70 17.08 2.06 8.58
N HIS A 71 18.22 2.73 8.51
CA HIS A 71 18.37 4.02 7.82
C HIS A 71 18.79 3.87 6.36
N GLU A 72 18.92 2.64 5.87
CA GLU A 72 19.35 2.39 4.51
C GLU A 72 18.17 2.51 3.53
N PRO A 73 18.32 3.19 2.37
CA PRO A 73 17.21 3.41 1.42
C PRO A 73 16.55 2.14 0.86
N ARG A 74 17.19 0.97 1.01
CA ARG A 74 16.65 -0.32 0.56
C ARG A 74 15.74 -0.98 1.60
N ASN A 75 15.69 -0.45 2.82
CA ASN A 75 14.77 -0.91 3.85
C ASN A 75 13.32 -0.66 3.42
N CYS A 76 12.46 -1.67 3.56
CA CYS A 76 11.08 -1.62 3.09
C CYS A 76 10.09 -1.09 4.15
N ALA A 77 10.52 -0.95 5.40
CA ALA A 77 9.66 -0.67 6.55
C ALA A 77 9.82 0.74 7.15
N ARG A 78 10.69 1.58 6.58
CA ARG A 78 11.05 2.91 7.09
C ARG A 78 10.66 4.06 6.17
#